data_AF-A0A1Q3ARV9-F1
#
_entry.id   AF-A0A1Q3ARV9-F1
#
_cell.length_a   1.000
_cell.length_b   1.000
_cell.length_c   1.000
_cell.angle_alpha   90.00
_cell.angle_beta   90.00
_cell.angle_gamma   90.00
#
_symmetry.space_group_name_H-M   'P 1'
#
loop_
_entity.id
_entity.type
_entity.pdbx_description
1 polymer ?
#
loop_
_entity_poly.entity_id
_entity_poly.type
_entity_poly.pdbx_seq_one_letter_code
_entity_poly.pdbx_strand_id
1 'polypeptide(L)'
;ETTFLVVDTPSPYNAIIGRPGLNLIEAIVSTRHLLMKFPTRFGVGEARGDQQAARQCYKTAIMDKGKEKVLPIANVELRGDMEPERSQPVEDVIQVPLEEGNSDKVFQVGSQLGEVEKGELITFL
;
A
#
# COMPACT_ATOMS: atom_id res chain seq x y z
N GLU A 1 -3.76 -12.18 19.50
CA GLU A 1 -5.16 -11.76 19.68
C GLU A 1 -5.35 -10.46 18.90
N THR A 2 -6.42 -10.33 18.11
CA THR A 2 -6.65 -9.15 17.26
C THR A 2 -7.89 -8.43 17.76
N THR A 3 -7.72 -7.18 18.17
CA THR A 3 -8.83 -6.31 18.58
C THR A 3 -9.43 -5.61 17.36
N PHE A 4 -10.76 -5.54 17.31
CA PHE A 4 -11.49 -4.86 16.24
C PHE A 4 -12.38 -3.77 16.83
N LEU A 5 -12.46 -2.63 16.15
CA LEU A 5 -13.47 -1.62 16.41
C LEU A 5 -14.76 -2.04 15.69
N VAL A 6 -15.83 -2.22 16.45
CA VAL A 6 -17.17 -2.49 15.90
C VAL A 6 -17.92 -1.17 15.81
N VAL A 7 -18.39 -0.84 14.60
CA VAL A 7 -19.17 0.37 14.34
C VAL A 7 -20.54 -0.05 13.82
N ASP A 8 -21.59 0.30 14.57
CA ASP A 8 -22.98 0.07 14.16
C ASP A 8 -23.47 1.25 13.32
N THR A 9 -23.15 1.22 12.02
CA THR A 9 -23.54 2.27 11.08
C THR A 9 -23.80 1.70 9.70
N PRO A 10 -24.79 2.22 8.94
CA PRO A 10 -24.98 1.87 7.55
C PRO A 10 -23.71 2.18 6.73
N SER A 11 -23.02 1.13 6.27
CA SER A 11 -21.77 1.20 5.53
C SER A 11 -21.80 0.22 4.34
N PRO A 12 -21.20 0.58 3.19
CA PRO A 12 -21.03 -0.36 2.08
C PRO A 12 -19.97 -1.44 2.38
N TYR A 13 -19.26 -1.34 3.51
CA TYR A 13 -18.22 -2.26 3.94
C TYR A 13 -18.62 -3.02 5.20
N ASN A 14 -18.49 -4.35 5.16
CA ASN A 14 -18.69 -5.23 6.32
C ASN A 14 -17.49 -5.23 7.26
N ALA A 15 -16.28 -5.01 6.73
CA ALA A 15 -15.05 -4.93 7.51
C ALA A 15 -14.00 -4.11 6.75
N ILE A 16 -13.17 -3.37 7.49
CA ILE A 16 -12.02 -2.64 6.95
C ILE A 16 -10.79 -3.19 7.66
N ILE A 17 -9.92 -3.88 6.92
CA ILE A 17 -8.70 -4.47 7.45
C ILE A 17 -7.52 -3.59 7.05
N GLY A 18 -6.90 -2.94 8.03
CA GLY A 18 -5.70 -2.14 7.81
C GLY A 18 -4.45 -2.99 7.57
N ARG A 19 -3.35 -2.33 7.21
CA ARG A 19 -2.04 -2.97 7.00
C ARG A 19 -1.59 -3.88 8.17
N PRO A 20 -1.73 -3.48 9.46
CA PRO A 20 -1.35 -4.38 10.56
C PRO A 20 -2.11 -5.70 10.55
N GLY A 21 -3.41 -5.67 10.24
CA GLY A 21 -4.25 -6.87 10.15
C GLY A 21 -3.87 -7.75 8.97
N LEU A 22 -3.61 -7.15 7.80
CA LEU A 22 -3.13 -7.88 6.61
C LEU A 22 -1.76 -8.54 6.85
N ASN A 23 -0.83 -7.84 7.50
CA ASN A 23 0.49 -8.38 7.83
C ASN A 23 0.39 -9.54 8.83
N LEU A 24 -0.52 -9.43 9.81
CA LEU A 24 -0.73 -10.48 10.81
C LEU A 24 -1.22 -11.79 10.19
N ILE A 25 -2.02 -11.72 9.13
CA ILE A 25 -2.49 -12.89 8.40
C ILE A 25 -1.62 -13.24 7.19
N GLU A 26 -0.44 -12.62 7.07
CA GLU A 26 0.48 -12.82 5.93
C GLU A 26 -0.21 -12.70 4.57
N ALA A 27 -1.14 -11.75 4.45
CA ALA A 27 -1.95 -11.59 3.25
C ALA A 27 -1.11 -11.02 2.09
N ILE A 28 -1.28 -11.61 0.91
CA ILE A 28 -0.77 -11.10 -0.36
C ILE A 28 -1.96 -10.59 -1.17
N VAL A 29 -1.97 -9.29 -1.45
CA VAL A 29 -3.06 -8.63 -2.17
C VAL A 29 -2.61 -8.24 -3.57
N SER A 30 -3.38 -8.64 -4.58
CA SER A 30 -3.23 -8.20 -5.97
C SER A 30 -4.42 -7.34 -6.37
N THR A 31 -4.20 -6.03 -6.48
CA THR A 31 -5.22 -5.08 -6.93
C THR A 31 -5.64 -5.33 -8.37
N ARG A 32 -4.69 -5.65 -9.26
CA ARG A 32 -4.94 -5.97 -10.68
C ARG A 32 -5.91 -7.14 -10.86
N HIS A 33 -5.77 -8.18 -10.03
CA HIS A 33 -6.59 -9.39 -10.13
C HIS A 33 -7.75 -9.41 -9.13
N LEU A 34 -7.87 -8.37 -8.30
CA LEU A 34 -8.82 -8.29 -7.20
C LEU A 34 -8.80 -9.56 -6.34
N LEU A 35 -7.61 -10.03 -5.98
CA LEU A 35 -7.43 -11.28 -5.25
C LEU A 35 -6.53 -11.03 -4.05
N MET A 36 -6.97 -11.51 -2.89
CA MET A 36 -6.15 -11.63 -1.69
C MET A 36 -5.92 -13.11 -1.40
N LYS A 37 -4.68 -13.49 -1.13
CA LYS A 37 -4.30 -14.83 -0.65
C LYS A 37 -3.75 -14.74 0.76
N PHE A 38 -3.99 -15.75 1.58
CA PHE A 38 -3.45 -15.81 2.95
C PHE A 38 -3.28 -17.28 3.37
N PRO A 39 -2.29 -17.62 4.20
CA PRO A 39 -2.14 -18.97 4.76
C PRO A 39 -3.34 -19.36 5.63
N THR A 40 -3.66 -20.64 5.58
CA THR A 40 -4.66 -21.32 6.43
C THR A 40 -4.09 -22.66 6.88
N ARG A 41 -4.69 -23.26 7.90
CA ARG A 41 -4.31 -24.61 8.38
C ARG A 41 -4.40 -25.73 7.32
N PHE A 42 -5.08 -25.47 6.19
CA PHE A 42 -5.29 -26.45 5.12
C PHE A 42 -4.67 -26.02 3.78
N GLY A 43 -3.79 -25.02 3.77
CA GLY A 43 -3.19 -24.47 2.56
C GLY A 43 -3.51 -22.98 2.39
N VAL A 44 -3.73 -22.53 1.16
CA VAL A 44 -3.89 -21.09 0.88
C VAL A 44 -5.36 -20.74 0.73
N GLY A 45 -5.83 -19.82 1.57
CA GLY A 45 -7.14 -19.18 1.45
C GLY A 45 -7.12 -18.08 0.38
N GLU A 46 -8.25 -17.89 -0.28
CA GLU A 46 -8.42 -16.89 -1.33
C GLU A 46 -9.69 -16.07 -1.08
N ALA A 47 -9.57 -14.75 -1.17
CA ALA A 47 -10.70 -13.82 -1.22
C ALA A 47 -10.66 -13.07 -2.55
N ARG A 48 -11.71 -13.23 -3.37
CA ARG A 48 -11.87 -12.54 -4.66
C ARG A 48 -12.82 -11.36 -4.52
N GLY A 49 -12.44 -10.23 -5.10
CA GLY A 49 -13.30 -9.07 -5.24
C GLY A 49 -14.28 -9.27 -6.40
N ASP A 50 -15.50 -8.76 -6.20
CA ASP A 50 -16.54 -8.68 -7.22
C ASP A 50 -16.82 -7.19 -7.54
N GLN A 51 -16.42 -6.77 -8.74
CA GLN A 51 -16.61 -5.39 -9.17
C GLN A 51 -18.08 -5.02 -9.36
N GLN A 52 -18.92 -5.96 -9.80
CA GLN A 52 -20.34 -5.67 -10.01
C GLN A 52 -21.03 -5.46 -8.67
N ALA A 53 -20.81 -6.37 -7.72
CA ALA A 53 -21.33 -6.23 -6.37
C ALA A 53 -20.84 -4.91 -5.72
N ALA A 54 -19.53 -4.61 -5.80
CA ALA A 54 -18.98 -3.38 -5.25
C ALA A 54 -19.62 -2.11 -5.84
N ARG A 55 -19.84 -2.07 -7.17
CA ARG A 55 -20.52 -0.95 -7.83
C ARG A 55 -21.97 -0.80 -7.38
N GLN A 56 -22.70 -1.91 -7.22
CA GLN A 56 -24.07 -1.87 -6.72
C GLN A 56 -24.12 -1.39 -5.27
N CYS A 57 -23.24 -1.90 -4.39
CA CYS A 57 -23.14 -1.45 -3.01
C CYS A 57 -22.86 0.06 -2.91
N TYR A 58 -21.92 0.56 -3.71
CA TYR A 58 -21.60 2.00 -3.77
C TYR A 58 -22.80 2.82 -4.23
N LYS A 59 -23.48 2.39 -5.29
CA LYS A 59 -24.66 3.07 -5.82
C LYS A 59 -25.79 3.11 -4.79
N THR A 60 -26.09 1.99 -4.13
CA THR A 60 -27.11 1.92 -3.08
C THR A 60 -26.75 2.82 -1.90
N ALA A 61 -25.50 2.76 -1.41
CA ALA A 61 -25.06 3.57 -0.28
C ALA A 61 -25.16 5.09 -0.55
N ILE A 62 -25.04 5.51 -1.82
CA ILE A 62 -25.19 6.92 -2.23
C ILE A 62 -26.66 7.28 -2.49
N MET A 63 -27.43 6.40 -3.11
CA MET A 63 -28.81 6.70 -3.52
C MET A 63 -29.83 6.56 -2.39
N ASP A 64 -29.60 5.67 -1.42
CA ASP A 64 -30.53 5.41 -0.32
C ASP A 64 -30.53 6.54 0.73
N LYS A 65 -29.53 7.44 0.67
CA LYS A 65 -29.45 8.60 1.57
C LYS A 65 -30.11 9.83 0.94
N GLY A 66 -31.42 9.94 1.13
CA GLY A 66 -32.09 11.23 1.11
C GLY A 66 -31.44 12.17 2.13
N LYS A 67 -30.61 13.11 1.65
CA LYS A 67 -30.10 14.31 2.36
C LYS A 67 -29.35 14.15 3.70
N GLU A 68 -29.27 12.97 4.32
CA GLU A 68 -28.48 12.79 5.54
C GLU A 68 -27.13 12.16 5.24
N LYS A 69 -26.14 13.05 5.09
CA LYS A 69 -24.71 12.85 5.27
C LYS A 69 -24.30 11.37 5.20
N VAL A 70 -24.05 10.88 3.98
CA VAL A 70 -22.87 10.04 3.78
C VAL A 70 -21.77 10.86 4.45
N LEU A 71 -21.22 10.43 5.58
CA LEU A 71 -19.90 10.91 5.94
C LEU A 71 -19.09 10.39 4.76
N PRO A 72 -18.66 11.23 3.79
CA PRO A 72 -17.59 10.75 2.95
C PRO A 72 -16.52 10.36 3.97
N ILE A 73 -15.86 9.23 3.76
CA ILE A 73 -14.56 9.08 4.38
C ILE A 73 -13.75 10.21 3.73
N ALA A 74 -13.82 11.41 4.30
CA ALA A 74 -13.19 12.65 3.84
C ALA A 74 -11.66 12.58 4.03
N ASN A 75 -11.18 11.38 4.36
CA ASN A 75 -9.81 11.03 4.69
C ASN A 75 -9.32 9.89 3.80
N VAL A 76 -10.09 9.46 2.78
CA VAL A 76 -9.42 8.99 1.57
C VAL A 76 -9.16 10.26 0.79
N GLU A 77 -8.08 10.97 1.13
CA GLU A 77 -7.30 11.56 0.07
C GLU A 77 -7.03 10.40 -0.91
N LEU A 78 -7.84 10.32 -1.97
CA LEU A 78 -7.25 9.96 -3.25
C LEU A 78 -6.12 10.96 -3.34
N ARG A 79 -4.88 10.53 -3.05
CA ARG A 79 -3.67 11.34 -3.27
C ARG A 79 -3.75 11.73 -4.74
N GLY A 80 -4.44 12.81 -5.06
CA GLY A 80 -4.40 13.46 -6.35
C GLY A 80 -3.00 13.98 -6.39
N ASP A 81 -2.15 13.30 -7.17
CA ASP A 81 -0.75 13.63 -7.42
C ASP A 81 -0.05 14.29 -6.23
N MET A 82 -0.28 13.80 -5.01
CA MET A 82 0.66 14.09 -3.95
C MET A 82 1.86 13.27 -4.36
N GLU A 83 2.85 13.94 -4.93
CA GLU A 83 4.21 13.44 -5.01
C GLU A 83 4.47 12.69 -3.70
N PRO A 84 4.85 11.39 -3.74
CA PRO A 84 5.23 10.69 -2.54
C PRO A 84 6.21 11.61 -1.83
N GLU A 85 5.85 12.07 -0.64
CA GLU A 85 6.80 12.79 0.21
C GLU A 85 7.76 11.68 0.61
N ARG A 86 8.73 11.42 -0.27
CA ARG A 86 9.75 10.41 -0.06
C ARG A 86 10.42 10.87 1.22
N SER A 87 10.36 10.01 2.24
CA SER A 87 11.18 10.16 3.42
C SER A 87 12.60 10.47 2.95
N GLN A 88 13.10 11.64 3.31
CA GLN A 88 14.47 11.99 2.97
C GLN A 88 15.39 11.01 3.68
N PRO A 89 16.52 10.62 3.06
CA PRO A 89 17.55 9.86 3.73
C PRO A 89 17.88 10.48 5.09
N VAL A 90 18.02 9.65 6.11
CA VAL A 90 18.42 10.10 7.47
C VAL A 90 19.85 10.63 7.46
N GLU A 91 20.63 10.23 6.46
CA GLU A 91 22.04 10.56 6.28
C GLU A 91 22.29 11.13 4.89
N ASP A 92 23.35 11.91 4.74
CA ASP A 92 23.75 12.44 3.44
C ASP A 92 23.99 11.30 2.45
N VAL A 93 23.69 11.54 1.17
CA VAL A 93 23.86 10.56 0.10
C VAL A 93 24.89 11.01 -0.91
N ILE A 94 25.68 10.05 -1.39
CA ILE A 94 26.65 10.22 -2.47
C ILE A 94 26.02 9.70 -3.76
N GLN A 95 26.12 10.49 -4.83
CA GLN A 95 25.70 10.06 -6.16
C GLN A 95 26.80 9.23 -6.81
N VAL A 96 26.45 8.02 -7.27
CA VAL A 96 27.36 7.13 -7.99
C VAL A 96 26.81 6.90 -9.40
N PRO A 97 27.62 7.10 -10.46
CA PRO A 97 27.20 6.82 -11.83
C PRO A 97 26.89 5.34 -12.02
N LEU A 98 25.79 5.04 -12.70
CA LEU A 98 25.42 3.67 -13.07
C LEU A 98 26.31 3.13 -14.20
N GLU A 99 26.73 4.00 -15.11
CA GLU A 99 27.56 3.65 -16.26
C GLU A 99 28.76 4.60 -16.30
N GLU A 100 29.96 4.04 -16.53
CA GLU A 100 31.19 4.83 -16.65
C GLU A 100 31.08 5.80 -17.83
N GLY A 101 31.15 7.11 -17.56
CA GLY A 101 31.01 8.16 -18.57
C GLY A 101 29.60 8.73 -18.76
N ASN A 102 28.58 8.21 -18.05
CA ASN A 102 27.21 8.74 -18.11
C ASN A 102 26.78 9.34 -16.76
N SER A 103 26.85 10.66 -16.64
CA SER A 103 26.45 11.39 -15.43
C SER A 103 24.93 11.51 -15.24
N ASP A 104 24.13 11.16 -16.25
CA ASP A 104 22.68 11.36 -16.23
C ASP A 104 21.95 10.21 -15.51
N LYS A 105 22.61 9.06 -15.36
CA LYS A 105 22.11 7.90 -14.63
C LYS A 105 22.94 7.68 -13.36
N VAL A 106 22.39 8.07 -12.22
CA VAL A 106 23.05 7.91 -10.91
C VAL A 106 22.17 7.16 -9.92
N PHE A 107 22.80 6.43 -8.99
CA PHE A 107 22.16 5.92 -7.79
C PHE A 107 22.70 6.64 -6.55
N GLN A 108 21.89 6.69 -5.50
CA GLN A 108 22.23 7.35 -4.24
C GLN A 108 22.64 6.30 -3.21
N VAL A 109 23.83 6.45 -2.66
CA VAL A 109 24.38 5.56 -1.61
C VAL A 109 24.58 6.38 -0.35
N GLY A 110 24.26 5.83 0.83
CA GLY A 110 24.50 6.50 2.11
C GLY A 110 25.98 6.85 2.29
N SER A 111 26.25 8.07 2.76
CA SER A 111 27.60 8.60 2.97
C SER A 111 28.39 7.87 4.06
N GLN A 112 27.70 7.24 5.01
CA GLN A 112 28.31 6.49 6.11
C GLN A 112 28.60 5.03 5.74
N LEU A 113 28.24 4.58 4.52
CA LEU A 113 28.53 3.21 4.08
C LEU A 113 30.05 3.00 3.94
N GLY A 114 30.57 1.90 4.50
CA GLY A 114 32.00 1.61 4.43
C GLY A 114 32.49 1.45 2.99
N GLU A 115 33.74 1.81 2.71
CA GLU A 115 34.27 1.77 1.33
C GLU A 115 34.19 0.37 0.69
N VAL A 116 34.38 -0.69 1.50
CA VAL A 116 34.27 -2.08 1.05
C VAL A 116 32.84 -2.41 0.65
N GLU A 117 31.87 -2.13 1.52
CA GLU A 117 30.44 -2.39 1.29
C GLU A 117 29.91 -1.56 0.12
N LYS A 118 30.40 -0.32 -0.02
CA LYS A 118 30.11 0.53 -1.16
C LYS A 118 30.65 -0.09 -2.44
N GLY A 119 31.88 -0.61 -2.46
CA GLY A 119 32.44 -1.30 -3.62
C GLY A 119 31.62 -2.54 -4.03
N GLU A 120 31.21 -3.35 -3.05
CA GLU A 120 30.34 -4.51 -3.29
C GLU A 120 28.97 -4.11 -3.86
N LEU A 121 28.35 -3.08 -3.28
CA LEU A 121 27.06 -2.56 -3.74
C LEU A 121 27.13 -2.01 -5.16
N ILE A 122 28.19 -1.25 -5.49
CA ILE A 122 28.40 -0.72 -6.83
C ILE A 122 28.62 -1.86 -7.84
N THR A 123 29.33 -2.93 -7.44
CA THR A 123 29.59 -4.08 -8.31
C THR A 123 28.34 -4.93 -8.53
N PHE A 124 27.43 -4.97 -7.56
CA PHE A 124 26.18 -5.71 -7.64
C PHE A 124 25.15 -5.06 -8.58
N LEU A 125 25.11 -3.72 -8.63
CA LEU A 125 24.17 -2.92 -9.42
C LEU A 125 24.60 -2.83 -10.90
#